data_AF-A0A9E5NN34-F1
#
_entry.id   AF-A0A9E5NN34-F1
#
_cell.length_a   1.000
_cell.length_b   1.000
_cell.length_c   1.000
_cell.angle_alpha   90.00
_cell.angle_beta   90.00
_cell.angle_gamma   90.00
#
_symmetry.space_group_name_H-M   'P 1'
#
loop_
_entity.id
_entity.type
_entity.pdbx_description
1 polymer ?
#
loop_
_entity_poly.entity_id
_entity_poly.type
_entity_poly.pdbx_seq_one_letter_code
_entity_poly.pdbx_strand_id
1 'polypeptide(L)' 'MLYLLGLSYGAVSLALEALGVYMCKSRVYDAVQAAAEKVPGLKRQEVFAEIKTPAMGGDVTSVKCNGEWLHLG' A
#
# COMPACT_ATOMS: atom_id res chain seq x y z
N MET A 1 2.44 -0.05 -7.75
CA MET A 1 1.28 -0.96 -7.70
C MET A 1 1.44 -2.10 -6.69
N LEU A 2 2.51 -2.89 -6.71
CA LEU A 2 2.66 -4.06 -5.82
C LEU A 2 2.40 -3.75 -4.33
N TYR A 3 2.90 -2.61 -3.82
CA TYR A 3 2.60 -2.14 -2.47
C TYR A 3 1.09 -1.90 -2.21
N LEU A 4 0.39 -1.27 -3.17
CA LEU A 4 -1.06 -1.01 -3.08
C LEU A 4 -1.89 -2.31 -3.10
N LEU A 5 -1.35 -3.38 -3.69
CA LEU A 5 -1.94 -4.71 -3.68
C LEU A 5 -1.76 -5.45 -2.35
N GLY A 6 -1.10 -4.82 -1.36
CA GLY A 6 -0.93 -5.37 -0.01
C GLY A 6 0.41 -6.03 0.25
N LEU A 7 1.36 -5.98 -0.68
CA LEU A 7 2.72 -6.46 -0.43
C LEU A 7 3.47 -5.48 0.49
N SER A 8 4.21 -6.02 1.45
CA SER A 8 5.15 -5.22 2.24
C SER A 8 6.31 -4.72 1.37
N TYR A 9 7.00 -3.65 1.77
CA TYR A 9 8.18 -3.16 1.05
C TYR A 9 9.26 -4.24 0.82
N GLY A 10 9.42 -5.17 1.76
CA GLY A 10 10.33 -6.31 1.61
C GLY A 10 9.82 -7.33 0.59
N ALA A 11 8.51 -7.63 0.60
CA ALA A 11 7.92 -8.53 -0.39
C ALA A 11 7.99 -7.94 -1.81
N VAL A 12 7.81 -6.62 -1.96
CA VAL A 12 8.02 -5.94 -3.25
C VAL A 12 9.48 -6.04 -3.69
N SER A 13 10.44 -5.84 -2.78
CA SER A 13 11.88 -5.99 -3.07
C SER A 13 12.19 -7.39 -3.61
N LEU A 14 11.69 -8.44 -2.96
CA LEU A 14 11.86 -9.84 -3.41
C LEU A 14 11.17 -10.11 -4.76
N ALA A 15 9.95 -9.58 -4.95
CA ALA A 15 9.23 -9.75 -6.20
C ALA A 15 9.94 -9.07 -7.38
N LEU A 16 10.51 -7.88 -7.17
CA LEU A 16 11.29 -7.19 -8.19
C LEU A 16 12.59 -7.96 -8.51
N GLU A 17 13.27 -8.49 -7.50
CA GLU A 17 14.45 -9.34 -7.67
C GLU A 17 14.14 -10.60 -8.49
N ALA A 18 13.02 -11.28 -8.19
CA ALA A 18 12.56 -12.44 -8.96
C ALA A 18 12.23 -12.11 -10.43
N LEU A 19 11.86 -10.87 -10.73
CA LEU A 19 11.64 -10.36 -12.09
C LEU A 19 12.94 -9.84 -12.76
N GLY A 20 14.10 -10.00 -12.11
CA GLY A 20 15.40 -9.57 -12.62
C GLY A 20 15.71 -8.09 -12.41
N VAL A 21 14.91 -7.37 -11.62
CA VAL A 21 15.10 -5.95 -11.31
C VAL A 21 15.43 -5.82 -9.83
N TYR A 22 16.71 -5.86 -9.47
CA TYR A 22 17.10 -5.70 -8.08
C TYR A 22 16.75 -4.30 -7.55
N MET A 23 16.05 -4.25 -6.41
CA MET A 23 15.80 -3.02 -5.66
C MET A 23 15.71 -3.34 -4.18
N CYS A 24 16.57 -2.73 -3.34
CA CYS A 24 16.54 -2.98 -1.90
C CYS A 24 15.31 -2.34 -1.23
N LYS A 25 14.89 -2.89 -0.09
CA LYS A 25 13.69 -2.46 0.65
C LYS A 25 13.58 -0.95 0.89
N SER A 26 14.68 -0.29 1.27
CA SER A 26 14.70 1.16 1.49
C SER A 26 14.47 1.94 0.20
N ARG A 27 15.04 1.49 -0.93
CA ARG A 27 14.76 2.10 -2.24
C ARG A 27 13.35 1.88 -2.72
N VAL A 28 12.76 0.72 -2.42
CA VAL A 28 11.33 0.48 -2.65
C VAL A 28 10.49 1.46 -1.84
N TYR A 29 10.83 1.70 -0.56
CA TYR A 29 10.15 2.69 0.27
C TYR A 29 10.23 4.09 -0.36
N ASP A 30 11.43 4.57 -0.70
CA ASP A 30 11.62 5.88 -1.33
C ASP A 30 10.78 6.02 -2.61
N ALA A 31 10.80 4.99 -3.47
CA ALA A 31 10.05 4.99 -4.72
C ALA A 31 8.54 5.03 -4.51
N VAL A 32 8.02 4.34 -3.49
CA VAL A 32 6.60 4.40 -3.12
C VAL A 32 6.22 5.79 -2.60
N GLN A 33 7.03 6.39 -1.74
CA GLN A 33 6.78 7.74 -1.22
C GLN A 33 6.77 8.78 -2.35
N ALA A 34 7.78 8.75 -3.22
CA ALA A 34 7.86 9.65 -4.38
C ALA A 34 6.69 9.45 -5.37
N ALA A 35 6.15 8.24 -5.48
CA ALA A 35 4.95 7.99 -6.27
C ALA A 35 3.69 8.55 -5.60
N ALA A 36 3.59 8.49 -4.27
CA ALA A 36 2.49 9.07 -3.51
C ALA A 36 2.45 10.60 -3.59
N GLU A 37 3.61 11.27 -3.54
CA GLU A 37 3.70 12.73 -3.68
C GLU A 37 3.15 13.26 -5.02
N LYS A 38 3.25 12.46 -6.09
CA LYS A 38 2.76 12.82 -7.42
C LYS A 38 1.25 12.73 -7.57
N VAL A 39 0.57 12.07 -6.64
CA VAL A 39 -0.89 11.94 -6.66
C VAL A 39 -1.46 12.31 -5.29
N PRO A 40 -1.35 13.60 -4.91
CA PRO A 40 -1.82 14.06 -3.61
C PRO A 40 -3.33 13.88 -3.53
N GLY A 41 -3.81 13.28 -2.44
CA GLY A 41 -5.22 13.07 -2.20
C GLY A 41 -5.83 11.82 -2.83
N LEU A 42 -5.09 11.06 -3.66
CA LEU A 42 -5.58 9.79 -4.21
C LEU A 42 -5.74 8.75 -3.10
N LYS A 43 -6.99 8.49 -2.72
CA LYS A 43 -7.33 7.47 -1.74
C LYS A 43 -7.27 6.09 -2.38
N ARG A 44 -6.93 5.07 -1.57
CA ARG A 44 -6.98 3.67 -2.00
C ARG A 44 -8.33 3.30 -2.61
N GLN A 45 -9.42 3.87 -2.12
CA GLN A 45 -10.76 3.64 -2.66
C GLN A 45 -10.91 4.12 -4.11
N GLU A 46 -10.25 5.22 -4.51
CA GLU A 46 -10.30 5.74 -5.88
C GLU A 46 -9.54 4.84 -6.85
N VAL A 47 -8.43 4.24 -6.41
CA VAL A 47 -7.67 3.24 -7.20
C VAL A 47 -8.52 2.00 -7.48
N PHE A 48 -9.43 1.64 -6.57
CA PHE A 48 -10.29 0.47 -6.67
C PHE A 48 -11.76 0.81 -6.94
N ALA A 49 -12.07 2.03 -7.39
CA ALA A 49 -13.45 2.49 -7.56
C ALA A 49 -14.25 1.66 -8.58
N GLU A 50 -13.58 1.09 -9.58
CA GLU A 50 -14.21 0.21 -10.57
C GLU A 50 -14.34 -1.25 -10.09
N ILE A 51 -13.71 -1.60 -8.96
CA ILE A 51 -13.88 -2.92 -8.34
C ILE A 51 -15.13 -2.87 -7.47
N LYS A 52 -16.19 -3.55 -7.91
CA LYS A 52 -17.42 -3.73 -7.12
C LYS A 52 -17.18 -4.66 -5.93
N THR A 53 -16.64 -4.13 -4.83
CA THR A 53 -16.68 -4.81 -3.53
C THR A 53 -18.07 -4.66 -2.92
N PRO A 54 -18.71 -5.74 -2.41
CA PRO A 54 -19.94 -5.62 -1.64
C PRO A 54 -19.74 -4.62 -0.50
N ALA A 55 -20.73 -3.76 -0.25
CA ALA A 55 -20.70 -2.83 0.88
C ALA A 55 -20.72 -3.63 2.19
N MET A 56 -19.55 -3.91 2.73
CA MET A 56 -19.37 -4.34 4.11
C MET A 56 -19.64 -3.10 4.97
N GLY A 57 -20.74 -3.11 5.72
CA GLY A 57 -21.14 -1.99 6.58
C GLY A 57 -20.00 -1.51 7.47
N GLY A 58 -19.97 -0.20 7.77
CA GLY A 58 -18.88 0.56 8.41
C GLY A 58 -17.88 -0.26 9.24
N ASP A 59 -16.94 -0.90 8.55
CA ASP A 59 -15.91 -1.72 9.17
C ASP A 59 -14.79 -0.77 9.60
N VAL A 60 -14.78 -0.42 10.88
CA VAL A 60 -13.73 0.43 11.45
C VAL A 60 -12.43 -0.36 11.45
N THR A 61 -11.62 -0.14 10.41
CA THR A 61 -10.35 -0.84 10.26
C THR A 61 -9.38 -0.33 11.31
N SER A 62 -9.06 -1.15 12.31
CA SER A 62 -8.11 -0.78 13.37
C SER A 62 -6.74 -1.37 13.06
N VAL A 63 -5.71 -0.53 13.03
CA VAL A 63 -4.33 -0.96 12.81
C VAL A 63 -3.47 -0.68 14.03
N LYS A 64 -2.53 -1.58 14.33
CA LYS A 64 -1.57 -1.36 15.41
C LYS A 64 -0.33 -0.65 14.86
N CYS A 65 -0.15 0.61 15.24
CA CYS A 65 1.01 1.42 14.88
C CYS A 65 1.88 1.65 16.12
N ASN A 66 3.15 1.22 16.08
CA ASN A 66 4.11 1.38 17.18
C ASN A 66 3.62 0.91 18.56
N GLY A 67 2.73 -0.08 18.60
CA GLY A 67 2.16 -0.58 19.86
C GLY A 67 0.75 -0.07 20.16
N GLU A 68 0.33 1.03 19.53
CA GLU A 68 -0.97 1.68 19.76
C GLU A 68 -1.99 1.30 18.69
N TRP A 69 -3.26 1.16 19.07
CA TRP A 69 -4.34 0.91 18.11
C TRP A 69 -4.83 2.24 17.54
N LEU A 70 -4.76 2.39 16.22
CA LEU A 70 -5.28 3.51 15.46
C LEU A 70 -6.49 3.05 14.63
N HIS A 71 -7.57 3.80 14.68
CA HIS A 71 -8.75 3.56 13.85
C HIS A 71 -8.59 4.30 12.51
N LEU A 72 -8.64 3.55 11.41
CA LEU A 72 -8.68 4.08 10.06
C LEU A 72 -10.15 4.24 9.66
N GLY A 73 -10.61 5.49 9.60
CA GLY A 73 -11.97 5.91 9.21
C GLY A 73 -11.93 7.25 8.50
#